data_AF-A0A8J5CV57-F1
#
_entry.id   AF-A0A8J5CV57-F1
#
_cell.length_a   1.000
_cell.length_b   1.000
_cell.length_c   1.000
_cell.angle_alpha   90.00
_cell.angle_beta   90.00
_cell.angle_gamma   90.00
#
_symmetry.space_group_name_H-M   'P 1'
#
loop_
_entity.id
_entity.type
_entity.pdbx_description
1 polymer ?
#
loop_
_entity_poly.entity_id
_entity_poly.type
_entity_poly.pdbx_seq_one_letter_code
_entity_poly.pdbx_strand_id
1 'polypeptide(L)'
;MPDDDNLPTTATVPTQHVSSVSSASTQDNTQLALLTQLVSQLSTEVTSLKRQMQDHQRPRSSTPQQRQYRPRSPTPQRRQQRFRSRSPGLCWYHDNFGSKASKCDPPCSYAASNEKGEY
;
A
#
# COMPACT_ATOMS: atom_id res chain seq x y z
N MET A 1 -81.05 23.27 74.48
CA MET A 1 -80.54 23.03 73.11
C MET A 1 -79.04 22.80 73.27
N PRO A 2 -78.53 21.65 72.77
CA PRO A 2 -77.13 21.19 72.85
C PRO A 2 -76.24 22.09 71.96
N ASP A 3 -75.06 22.52 72.40
CA ASP A 3 -73.75 21.84 72.53
C ASP A 3 -72.85 22.13 71.31
N ASP A 4 -71.70 22.71 71.66
CA ASP A 4 -70.36 22.38 71.19
C ASP A 4 -69.85 22.69 69.77
N ASP A 5 -68.62 23.22 69.82
CA ASP A 5 -67.50 23.03 68.92
C ASP A 5 -67.57 23.59 67.49
N ASN A 6 -67.17 24.86 67.40
CA ASN A 6 -66.63 25.44 66.18
C ASN A 6 -65.09 25.34 66.18
N LEU A 7 -64.54 24.38 65.41
CA LEU A 7 -63.30 24.43 64.61
C LEU A 7 -62.95 23.00 64.13
N PRO A 8 -62.12 22.80 63.07
CA PRO A 8 -61.84 23.58 61.86
C PRO A 8 -62.14 22.72 60.59
N THR A 9 -62.17 23.32 59.39
CA THR A 9 -62.01 22.49 58.16
C THR A 9 -60.96 23.13 57.26
N THR A 10 -59.76 22.56 57.36
CA THR A 10 -58.63 22.77 56.46
C THR A 10 -59.07 22.47 55.03
N ALA A 11 -59.05 23.49 54.16
CA ALA A 11 -59.22 23.31 52.73
C ALA A 11 -58.06 22.46 52.19
N THR A 12 -58.35 21.21 51.85
CA THR A 12 -57.45 20.29 51.17
C THR A 12 -57.05 20.88 49.82
N VAL A 13 -55.81 21.34 49.69
CA VAL A 13 -55.20 21.67 48.40
C VAL A 13 -55.12 20.39 47.57
N PRO A 14 -55.59 20.37 46.31
CA PRO A 14 -55.41 19.20 45.46
C PRO A 14 -53.93 19.08 45.10
N THR A 15 -53.25 18.12 45.72
CA THR A 15 -51.91 17.68 45.33
C THR A 15 -51.98 17.11 43.91
N GLN A 16 -51.53 17.89 42.93
CA GLN A 16 -51.35 17.44 41.56
C GLN A 16 -50.19 16.44 41.51
N HIS A 17 -50.50 15.17 41.26
CA HIS A 17 -49.51 14.11 41.08
C HIS A 17 -48.96 14.17 39.65
N VAL A 18 -47.79 14.78 39.49
CA VAL A 18 -47.01 14.81 38.24
C VAL A 18 -46.31 13.46 38.00
N SER A 19 -47.07 12.42 37.69
CA SER A 19 -46.51 11.05 37.59
C SER A 19 -46.16 10.59 36.17
N SER A 20 -46.31 11.43 35.13
CA SER A 20 -46.18 11.00 33.72
C SER A 20 -44.98 11.58 32.96
N VAL A 21 -44.26 12.56 33.51
CA VAL A 21 -43.09 13.18 32.85
C VAL A 21 -41.80 12.37 33.01
N SER A 22 -41.73 11.50 34.02
CA SER A 22 -40.52 10.69 34.31
C SER A 22 -40.24 9.67 33.21
N SER A 23 -41.27 9.09 32.59
CA SER A 23 -41.12 8.07 31.55
C SER A 23 -40.60 8.66 30.24
N ALA A 24 -41.11 9.82 29.83
CA ALA A 24 -40.69 10.52 28.61
C ALA A 24 -39.24 11.01 28.73
N SER A 25 -38.90 11.63 29.85
CA SER A 25 -37.52 12.07 30.12
C SER A 25 -36.54 10.90 30.21
N THR A 26 -36.95 9.73 30.72
CA THR A 26 -36.10 8.53 30.71
C THR A 26 -35.86 8.03 29.27
N GLN A 27 -36.90 8.05 28.41
CA GLN A 27 -36.77 7.71 26.99
C GLN A 27 -35.81 8.66 26.26
N ASP A 28 -35.95 9.97 26.47
CA ASP A 28 -35.05 10.97 25.86
C ASP A 28 -33.60 10.77 26.32
N ASN A 29 -33.37 10.48 27.60
CA ASN A 29 -32.04 10.16 28.12
C ASN A 29 -31.45 8.89 27.49
N THR A 30 -32.27 7.85 27.27
CA THR A 30 -31.81 6.63 26.57
C THR A 30 -31.48 6.90 25.11
N GLN A 31 -32.29 7.70 24.41
CA GLN A 31 -32.02 8.08 23.02
C GLN A 31 -30.74 8.93 22.91
N LEU A 32 -30.54 9.87 23.84
CA LEU A 32 -29.33 10.68 23.90
C LEU A 32 -28.08 9.82 24.18
N ALA A 33 -28.20 8.82 25.07
CA ALA A 33 -27.13 7.86 25.33
C ALA A 33 -26.79 7.02 24.07
N LEU A 34 -27.81 6.53 23.35
CA LEU A 34 -27.61 5.79 22.10
C LEU A 34 -26.98 6.65 21.01
N LEU A 35 -27.43 7.90 20.85
CA LEU A 35 -26.82 8.85 19.90
C LEU A 35 -25.37 9.15 20.26
N THR A 36 -25.06 9.34 21.55
CA THR A 36 -23.70 9.57 22.04
C THR A 36 -22.80 8.35 21.75
N GLN A 37 -23.33 7.15 21.95
CA GLN A 37 -22.63 5.90 21.61
C GLN A 37 -22.40 5.76 20.10
N LEU A 38 -23.39 6.11 19.28
CA LEU A 38 -23.27 6.04 17.82
C LEU A 38 -22.25 7.07 17.31
N VAL A 39 -22.25 8.29 17.85
CA VAL A 39 -21.26 9.33 17.52
C VAL A 39 -19.87 8.91 17.94
N SER A 40 -19.70 8.30 19.12
CA SER A 40 -18.38 7.83 19.57
C SER A 40 -17.86 6.73 18.65
N GLN A 41 -18.70 5.76 18.28
CA GLN A 41 -18.37 4.71 17.31
C GLN A 41 -17.97 5.32 15.97
N LEU A 42 -18.77 6.24 15.41
CA LEU A 42 -18.46 6.89 14.14
C LEU A 42 -17.13 7.67 14.21
N SER A 43 -16.84 8.32 15.34
CA SER A 43 -15.56 9.01 15.54
C SER A 43 -14.38 8.02 15.54
N THR A 44 -14.53 6.84 16.12
CA THR A 44 -13.50 5.79 16.11
C THR A 44 -13.28 5.24 14.70
N GLU A 45 -14.34 5.05 13.93
CA GLU A 45 -14.24 4.61 12.53
C GLU A 45 -13.55 5.68 11.68
N VAL A 46 -13.96 6.95 11.79
CA VAL A 46 -13.34 8.07 11.05
C VAL A 46 -11.86 8.23 11.40
N THR A 47 -11.46 8.09 12.66
CA THR A 47 -10.05 8.16 13.06
C THR A 47 -9.24 6.97 12.53
N SER A 48 -9.81 5.76 12.55
CA SER A 48 -9.22 4.57 11.95
C SER A 48 -9.04 4.72 10.43
N LEU A 49 -10.07 5.18 9.71
CA LEU A 49 -10.01 5.43 8.27
C LEU A 49 -8.98 6.52 7.93
N LYS A 50 -8.95 7.63 8.68
CA LYS A 50 -7.94 8.68 8.51
C LYS A 50 -6.52 8.15 8.69
N ARG A 51 -6.29 7.27 9.67
CA ARG A 51 -5.00 6.62 9.89
C ARG A 51 -4.63 5.69 8.73
N GLN A 52 -5.58 4.89 8.23
CA GLN A 52 -5.35 4.04 7.06
C GLN A 52 -5.02 4.86 5.81
N MET A 53 -5.73 5.96 5.57
CA MET A 53 -5.44 6.86 4.45
C MET A 53 -4.05 7.50 4.59
N GLN A 54 -3.66 7.93 5.79
CA GLN A 54 -2.32 8.45 6.05
C GLN A 54 -1.24 7.38 5.82
N ASP A 55 -1.47 6.13 6.24
CA ASP A 55 -0.54 5.02 6.00
C ASP A 55 -0.39 4.66 4.51
N HIS A 56 -1.47 4.82 3.71
CA HIS A 56 -1.42 4.62 2.25
C HIS A 56 -0.83 5.81 1.49
N GLN A 57 -1.04 7.03 1.98
CA GLN A 57 -0.49 8.25 1.40
C GLN A 57 0.96 8.49 1.77
N ARG A 58 1.42 7.96 2.91
CA ARG A 58 2.83 7.94 3.23
C ARG A 58 3.48 7.10 2.13
N PRO A 59 4.32 7.68 1.25
CA PRO A 59 5.04 6.88 0.28
C PRO A 59 5.71 5.81 1.12
N ARG A 60 5.41 4.53 0.85
CA ARG A 60 6.08 3.42 1.52
C ARG A 60 7.54 3.77 1.40
N SER A 61 8.12 4.21 2.50
CA SER A 61 9.55 4.38 2.59
C SER A 61 10.05 2.95 2.68
N SER A 62 9.95 2.23 1.56
CA SER A 62 11.09 1.57 0.98
C SER A 62 12.19 2.62 0.97
N THR A 63 12.77 2.89 2.14
CA THR A 63 14.20 2.83 2.25
C THR A 63 14.53 1.54 1.51
N PRO A 64 15.14 1.59 0.31
CA PRO A 64 16.09 0.54 0.09
C PRO A 64 17.01 0.74 1.28
N GLN A 65 16.97 -0.17 2.26
CA GLN A 65 18.20 -0.42 2.98
C GLN A 65 19.26 -0.43 1.89
N GLN A 66 20.12 0.58 1.92
CA GLN A 66 21.57 0.52 1.82
C GLN A 66 22.07 -0.91 1.57
N ARG A 67 21.53 -1.58 0.54
CA ARG A 67 22.16 -2.62 -0.22
C ARG A 67 23.22 -1.80 -0.85
N GLN A 68 24.35 -1.79 -0.17
CA GLN A 68 25.61 -1.34 -0.67
C GLN A 68 25.54 -1.52 -2.17
N TYR A 69 25.35 -0.40 -2.87
CA TYR A 69 25.50 -0.38 -4.29
C TYR A 69 27.00 -0.51 -4.45
N ARG A 70 27.50 -1.73 -4.21
CA ARG A 70 28.75 -2.19 -4.77
C ARG A 70 28.47 -1.98 -6.24
N PRO A 71 29.07 -0.96 -6.90
CA PRO A 71 28.85 -0.79 -8.31
C PRO A 71 29.19 -2.15 -8.89
N ARG A 72 28.19 -2.81 -9.51
CA ARG A 72 28.51 -3.95 -10.36
C ARG A 72 29.51 -3.36 -11.32
N SER A 73 30.76 -3.82 -11.22
CA SER A 73 31.84 -3.43 -12.13
C SER A 73 31.21 -3.37 -13.50
N PRO A 74 31.31 -2.24 -14.24
CA PRO A 74 30.66 -2.11 -15.54
C PRO A 74 30.98 -3.39 -16.27
N THR A 75 29.94 -4.21 -16.52
CA THR A 75 30.13 -5.47 -17.22
C THR A 75 30.96 -5.10 -18.42
N PRO A 76 32.20 -5.61 -18.57
CA PRO A 76 33.00 -5.25 -19.72
C PRO A 76 32.09 -5.52 -20.89
N GLN A 77 32.01 -4.55 -21.78
CA GLN A 77 31.18 -4.43 -22.98
C GLN A 77 31.40 -5.64 -23.90
N ARG A 78 31.19 -6.84 -23.37
CA ARG A 78 31.55 -8.15 -23.91
C ARG A 78 30.59 -8.49 -25.03
N ARG A 79 29.40 -7.86 -25.06
CA ARG A 79 28.48 -8.05 -26.17
C ARG A 79 28.92 -7.30 -27.44
N GLN A 80 29.65 -6.19 -27.34
CA GLN A 80 30.20 -5.53 -28.54
C GLN A 80 31.62 -6.01 -28.86
N GLN A 81 32.40 -6.44 -27.86
CA GLN A 81 33.72 -7.04 -28.07
C GLN A 81 33.65 -8.47 -28.65
N ARG A 82 32.57 -9.22 -28.41
CA ARG A 82 32.40 -10.56 -29.00
C ARG A 82 32.24 -10.56 -30.51
N PHE A 83 31.93 -9.42 -31.12
CA PHE A 83 31.80 -9.32 -32.58
C PHE A 83 32.92 -8.50 -33.22
N ARG A 84 33.82 -7.92 -32.41
CA ARG A 84 35.02 -7.26 -32.92
C ARG A 84 36.15 -8.26 -32.84
N SER A 85 36.40 -8.94 -33.94
CA SER A 85 37.67 -9.63 -34.16
C SER A 85 38.81 -8.66 -33.86
N ARG A 86 39.81 -9.13 -33.12
CA ARG A 86 41.00 -8.32 -32.82
C ARG A 86 41.77 -8.00 -34.11
N SER A 87 41.67 -8.91 -35.07
CA SER A 87 42.22 -8.77 -36.40
C SER A 87 41.25 -7.98 -37.30
N PRO A 88 41.66 -6.84 -37.87
CA PRO A 88 40.82 -6.08 -38.79
C PRO A 88 40.46 -6.94 -40.01
N GLY A 89 39.16 -7.06 -40.27
CA GLY A 89 38.64 -7.75 -41.45
C GLY A 89 38.40 -9.26 -41.30
N LEU A 90 38.72 -9.90 -40.17
CA LEU A 90 38.33 -11.30 -39.91
C LEU A 90 37.00 -11.36 -39.15
N CYS A 91 36.24 -12.45 -39.28
CA CYS A 91 35.07 -12.71 -38.42
C CYS A 91 35.51 -13.32 -37.09
N TRP A 92 34.63 -13.29 -36.07
CA TRP A 92 34.94 -13.81 -34.75
C TRP A 92 35.45 -15.26 -34.78
N TYR A 93 34.88 -16.09 -35.67
CA TYR A 93 35.31 -17.47 -35.84
C TYR A 93 36.73 -17.58 -36.39
N HIS A 94 37.10 -16.84 -37.44
CA HIS A 94 38.47 -16.87 -37.99
C HIS A 94 39.50 -16.19 -37.07
N ASP A 95 39.10 -15.21 -36.26
CA ASP A 95 39.97 -14.58 -35.24
C ASP A 95 40.31 -15.54 -34.09
N ASN A 96 39.41 -16.46 -33.75
CA ASN A 96 39.61 -17.41 -32.63
C ASN A 96 40.13 -18.79 -33.09
N PHE A 97 39.72 -19.25 -34.28
CA PHE A 97 39.99 -20.61 -34.76
C PHE A 97 40.85 -20.66 -36.03
N GLY A 98 41.14 -19.52 -36.65
CA GLY A 98 41.92 -19.47 -37.90
C GLY A 98 41.29 -20.32 -39.01
N SER A 99 42.13 -21.00 -39.79
CA SER A 99 41.70 -21.88 -40.89
C SER A 99 40.80 -23.06 -40.49
N LYS A 100 40.72 -23.37 -39.19
CA LYS A 100 39.91 -24.47 -38.65
C LYS A 100 38.47 -24.03 -38.33
N ALA A 101 38.11 -22.77 -38.59
CA ALA A 101 36.77 -22.27 -38.39
C ALA A 101 35.78 -22.97 -39.35
N SER A 102 34.79 -23.68 -38.80
CA SER A 102 33.73 -24.33 -39.60
C SER A 102 32.64 -23.36 -40.06
N LYS A 103 32.62 -22.14 -39.53
CA LYS A 103 31.63 -21.13 -39.83
C LYS A 103 32.28 -19.77 -40.10
N CYS A 104 31.85 -19.13 -41.17
CA CYS A 104 32.27 -17.79 -41.56
C CYS A 104 31.05 -16.85 -41.60
N ASP A 105 31.13 -15.71 -40.93
CA ASP A 105 30.10 -14.66 -40.95
C ASP A 105 30.64 -13.42 -41.70
N PRO A 106 29.95 -12.91 -42.73
CA PRO A 106 30.35 -11.68 -43.43
C PRO A 106 30.20 -10.41 -42.55
N PRO A 107 31.01 -9.36 -42.75
CA PRO A 107 32.11 -9.23 -43.70
C PRO A 107 33.43 -9.84 -43.16
N CYS A 108 33.88 -10.94 -43.77
CA CYS A 108 35.15 -11.60 -43.44
C CYS A 108 36.04 -11.60 -44.68
N SER A 109 37.26 -11.12 -44.52
CA SER A 109 38.31 -11.04 -45.55
C SER A 109 39.19 -12.30 -45.56
N TYR A 110 38.84 -13.30 -44.74
CA TYR A 110 39.46 -14.62 -44.80
C TYR A 110 39.04 -15.28 -46.12
N ALA A 111 39.90 -15.17 -47.13
CA ALA A 111 39.81 -16.00 -48.31
C ALA A 111 40.15 -17.42 -47.84
N ALA A 112 39.12 -18.26 -47.66
CA ALA A 112 39.32 -19.69 -47.63
C ALA A 112 39.96 -20.03 -48.97
N SER A 113 41.28 -20.21 -48.97
CA SER A 113 41.96 -20.85 -50.09
C SER A 113 41.30 -22.21 -50.20
N ASN A 114 40.40 -22.34 -51.17
CA ASN A 114 39.91 -23.61 -51.66
C ASN A 114 41.12 -24.32 -52.29
N GLU A 115 42.00 -24.85 -51.46
CA GLU A 115 42.81 -26.04 -51.74
C GLU A 115 41.89 -27.22 -51.43
N LYS A 116 40.85 -27.40 -52.26
CA LYS A 116 40.76 -28.49 -53.23
C LYS A 116 41.16 -29.80 -52.57
N GLY A 117 40.14 -30.61 -52.29
CA GLY A 117 40.36 -32.04 -52.11
C GLY A 117 41.07 -32.60 -53.34
N GLU A 118 42.08 -33.40 -53.08
CA GLU A 118 42.54 -34.44 -53.98
C GLU A 118 42.96 -35.62 -53.10
N TYR A 119 42.59 -36.81 -53.59
CA TYR A 119 42.64 -38.13 -52.97
C TYR A 119 44.01 -38.52 -52.42
#